data_AF-A0A6A8LMN4-F1
#
_entry.id   AF-A0A6A8LMN4-F1
#
_cell.length_a   1.000
_cell.length_b   1.000
_cell.length_c   1.000
_cell.angle_alpha   90.00
_cell.angle_beta   90.00
_cell.angle_gamma   90.00
#
_symmetry.space_group_name_H-M   'P 1'
#
loop_
_entity.id
_entity.type
_entity.pdbx_description
1 polymer ?
#
loop_
_entity_poly.entity_id
_entity_poly.type
_entity_poly.pdbx_seq_one_letter_code
_entity_poly.pdbx_strand_id
1 'polypeptide(L)'
;LRQNVVDRSDKIDVWFSSPARHLIQDPATKTVIGVQIERDHVLRNIKANNGVVMATGGFENNPEMLEDYLGASKLVPLGTLYNKGDGIKMATEVGASLWHMNNYESLGMLHGLAFTVPTGKRGKLILGDWKAIYDGSVFLAGDDGTRYYPEDMTNRHGHVYSHGYWKVPQNNHHPHIIFDKKQYEKFADKETSIYPQAQDMIIEANTLEELAKKIGAVPEKLQEQVAEFNFFATEGKDYAFHRNPETMQAFDAEGTYYEL
;
A
#
# COMPACT_ATOMS: atom_id res chain seq x y z
N LEU A 1 -25.91 13.95 -11.19
CA LEU A 1 -25.14 13.05 -12.10
C LEU A 1 -25.76 11.66 -12.20
N ARG A 2 -25.87 10.90 -11.10
CA ARG A 2 -26.42 9.53 -11.11
C ARG A 2 -27.81 9.42 -11.77
N GLN A 3 -28.72 10.33 -11.44
CA GLN A 3 -30.07 10.36 -12.04
C GLN A 3 -30.02 10.46 -13.57
N ASN A 4 -29.17 11.33 -14.11
CA ASN A 4 -29.03 11.50 -15.56
C ASN A 4 -28.56 10.24 -16.30
N VAL A 5 -27.80 9.35 -15.64
CA VAL A 5 -27.39 8.05 -16.21
C VAL A 5 -28.58 7.10 -16.24
N VAL A 6 -29.35 7.05 -15.14
CA VAL A 6 -30.56 6.23 -15.04
C VAL A 6 -31.60 6.65 -16.08
N ASP A 7 -31.83 7.97 -16.23
CA ASP A 7 -32.78 8.55 -17.18
C ASP A 7 -32.41 8.31 -18.66
N ARG A 8 -31.18 7.87 -18.94
CA ARG A 8 -30.65 7.59 -20.29
C ARG A 8 -30.20 6.14 -20.45
N SER A 9 -30.62 5.26 -19.56
CA SER A 9 -30.20 3.85 -19.57
C SER A 9 -30.57 3.12 -20.88
N ASP A 10 -31.64 3.54 -21.56
CA ASP A 10 -32.04 3.07 -22.89
C ASP A 10 -31.08 3.46 -24.02
N LYS A 11 -30.17 4.42 -23.76
CA LYS A 11 -29.17 4.92 -24.71
C LYS A 11 -27.75 4.48 -24.35
N ILE A 12 -27.59 3.62 -23.35
CA ILE A 12 -26.29 3.17 -22.86
C ILE A 12 -26.25 1.64 -22.95
N ASP A 13 -25.54 1.15 -23.96
CA ASP A 13 -25.22 -0.28 -24.04
C ASP A 13 -24.10 -0.61 -23.05
N VAL A 14 -24.34 -1.63 -22.21
CA VAL A 14 -23.35 -2.14 -21.25
C VAL A 14 -23.00 -3.57 -21.60
N TRP A 15 -21.73 -3.80 -21.90
CA TRP A 15 -21.21 -5.13 -22.20
C TRP A 15 -20.19 -5.56 -21.15
N PHE A 16 -20.56 -6.57 -20.37
CA PHE A 16 -19.61 -7.29 -19.52
C PHE A 16 -18.80 -8.30 -20.34
N SER A 17 -17.72 -8.83 -19.75
CA SER A 17 -16.86 -9.86 -20.38
C SER A 17 -16.41 -9.49 -21.80
N SER A 18 -16.15 -8.20 -22.02
CA SER A 18 -15.79 -7.64 -23.33
C SER A 18 -14.50 -6.80 -23.24
N PRO A 19 -13.36 -7.40 -22.81
CA PRO A 19 -12.12 -6.64 -22.64
C PRO A 19 -11.69 -5.95 -23.94
N ALA A 20 -11.34 -4.68 -23.83
CA ALA A 20 -10.66 -3.95 -24.90
C ALA A 20 -9.21 -4.46 -25.02
N ARG A 21 -8.75 -4.61 -26.26
CA ARG A 21 -7.42 -5.14 -26.59
C ARG A 21 -6.53 -4.09 -27.23
N HIS A 22 -7.05 -3.33 -28.19
CA HIS A 22 -6.31 -2.30 -28.93
C HIS A 22 -7.18 -1.09 -29.23
N LEU A 23 -6.58 0.10 -29.23
CA LEU A 23 -7.17 1.26 -29.87
C LEU A 23 -6.98 1.16 -31.39
N ILE A 24 -8.00 1.55 -32.15
CA ILE A 24 -7.91 1.61 -33.61
C ILE A 24 -7.62 3.05 -33.99
N GLN A 25 -6.42 3.30 -34.50
CA GLN A 25 -5.94 4.62 -34.88
C GLN A 25 -5.81 4.73 -36.40
N ASP A 26 -6.28 5.84 -36.97
CA ASP A 26 -6.01 6.18 -38.36
C ASP A 26 -4.49 6.45 -38.55
N PRO A 27 -3.81 5.75 -39.46
CA PRO A 27 -2.36 5.84 -39.57
C PRO A 27 -1.87 7.19 -40.09
N ALA A 28 -2.69 7.93 -40.85
CA ALA A 28 -2.35 9.21 -41.46
C ALA A 28 -2.66 10.37 -40.51
N THR A 29 -3.86 10.40 -39.93
CA THR A 29 -4.30 11.52 -39.06
C THR A 29 -3.99 11.29 -37.59
N LYS A 30 -3.63 10.07 -37.19
CA LYS A 30 -3.45 9.63 -35.79
C LYS A 30 -4.70 9.72 -34.93
N THR A 31 -5.88 9.91 -35.53
CA THR A 31 -7.16 9.96 -34.81
C THR A 31 -7.57 8.56 -34.34
N VAL A 32 -7.99 8.43 -33.08
CA VAL A 32 -8.60 7.20 -32.58
C VAL A 32 -10.03 7.10 -33.10
N ILE A 33 -10.30 6.10 -33.93
CA ILE A 33 -11.58 5.90 -34.64
C ILE A 33 -12.40 4.72 -34.10
N GLY A 34 -11.88 4.00 -33.11
CA GLY A 34 -12.54 2.85 -32.52
C GLY A 34 -11.67 2.07 -31.54
N VAL A 35 -12.19 0.92 -31.14
CA VAL A 35 -11.53 -0.02 -30.23
C VAL A 35 -11.77 -1.44 -30.71
N GLN A 36 -10.75 -2.29 -30.63
CA GLN A 36 -10.91 -3.73 -30.76
C GLN A 36 -11.22 -4.31 -29.37
N ILE A 37 -12.32 -5.05 -29.27
CA ILE A 37 -12.69 -5.82 -28.08
C ILE A 37 -12.62 -7.30 -28.39
N GLU A 38 -12.41 -8.12 -27.36
CA GLU A 38 -12.67 -9.55 -27.41
C GLU A 38 -13.96 -9.84 -26.66
N ARG A 39 -14.94 -10.47 -27.30
CA ARG A 39 -16.20 -10.85 -26.66
C ARG A 39 -16.66 -12.20 -27.19
N ASP A 40 -17.04 -13.08 -26.27
CA ASP A 40 -17.43 -14.46 -26.59
C ASP A 40 -16.34 -15.18 -27.41
N HIS A 41 -15.07 -14.94 -27.05
CA HIS A 41 -13.88 -15.43 -27.77
C HIS A 41 -13.74 -14.96 -29.23
N VAL A 42 -14.46 -13.90 -29.61
CA VAL A 42 -14.39 -13.31 -30.96
C VAL A 42 -13.89 -11.88 -30.86
N LEU A 43 -12.87 -11.54 -31.66
CA LEU A 43 -12.40 -10.17 -31.81
C LEU A 43 -13.42 -9.37 -32.65
N ARG A 44 -13.80 -8.20 -32.13
CA ARG A 44 -14.74 -7.28 -32.78
C ARG A 44 -14.17 -5.87 -32.77
N ASN A 45 -14.25 -5.20 -33.91
CA ASN A 45 -13.88 -3.80 -34.02
C ASN A 45 -15.13 -2.93 -33.86
N ILE A 46 -15.12 -2.07 -32.84
CA ILE A 46 -16.21 -1.14 -32.55
C ILE A 46 -15.80 0.24 -33.05
N LYS A 47 -16.55 0.77 -34.02
CA LYS A 47 -16.35 2.13 -34.50
C LYS A 47 -16.82 3.12 -33.43
N ALA A 48 -15.99 4.09 -33.11
CA ALA A 48 -16.33 5.19 -32.21
C ALA A 48 -16.44 6.49 -33.01
N ASN A 49 -17.66 6.98 -33.23
CA ASN A 49 -17.89 8.16 -34.07
C ASN A 49 -17.33 9.46 -33.47
N ASN A 50 -17.28 9.55 -32.14
CA ASN A 50 -16.89 10.76 -31.41
C ASN A 50 -15.64 10.58 -30.53
N GLY A 51 -15.02 9.40 -30.59
CA GLY A 51 -13.85 9.06 -29.78
C GLY A 51 -14.12 8.01 -28.69
N VAL A 52 -13.05 7.64 -28.00
CA VAL A 52 -13.01 6.59 -26.97
C VAL A 52 -12.63 7.23 -25.63
N VAL A 53 -13.40 6.96 -24.58
CA VAL A 53 -13.07 7.35 -23.20
C VAL A 53 -12.50 6.12 -22.49
N MET A 54 -11.26 6.20 -22.04
CA MET A 54 -10.63 5.15 -21.25
C MET A 54 -10.78 5.45 -19.76
N ALA A 55 -11.48 4.57 -19.05
CA ALA A 55 -11.66 4.60 -17.60
C ALA A 55 -11.33 3.22 -17.00
N THR A 56 -10.17 2.69 -17.38
CA THR A 56 -9.79 1.26 -17.22
C THR A 56 -9.03 0.96 -15.93
N GLY A 57 -8.99 1.90 -14.99
CA GLY A 57 -8.17 1.76 -13.77
C GLY A 57 -6.66 1.81 -14.04
N GLY A 58 -5.88 1.35 -13.07
CA GLY A 58 -4.43 1.38 -13.07
C GLY A 58 -3.77 0.03 -13.34
N PHE A 59 -2.58 -0.13 -12.77
CA PHE A 59 -1.74 -1.33 -12.90
C PHE A 59 -1.40 -1.94 -11.53
N GLU A 60 -2.17 -1.63 -10.49
CA GLU A 60 -1.91 -2.03 -9.10
C GLU A 60 -1.82 -3.54 -8.88
N ASN A 61 -2.31 -4.35 -9.82
CA ASN A 61 -2.20 -5.81 -9.81
C ASN A 61 -1.41 -6.39 -10.99
N ASN A 62 -0.46 -5.62 -11.56
CA ASN A 62 0.48 -6.09 -12.57
C ASN A 62 1.93 -6.04 -12.02
N PRO A 63 2.49 -7.18 -11.58
CA PRO A 63 3.82 -7.23 -10.96
C PRO A 63 4.94 -6.60 -11.80
N GLU A 64 4.95 -6.85 -13.11
CA GLU A 64 5.95 -6.30 -14.03
C GLU A 64 5.90 -4.76 -14.04
N MET A 65 4.70 -4.19 -14.15
CA MET A 65 4.53 -2.74 -14.13
C MET A 65 4.81 -2.12 -12.75
N LEU A 66 4.56 -2.84 -11.65
CA LEU A 66 4.94 -2.38 -10.31
C LEU A 66 6.47 -2.28 -10.18
N GLU A 67 7.20 -3.27 -10.67
CA GLU A 67 8.66 -3.24 -10.68
C GLU A 67 9.19 -2.15 -11.62
N ASP A 68 8.73 -2.11 -12.86
CA ASP A 68 9.20 -1.17 -13.88
C ASP A 68 8.94 0.30 -13.53
N TYR A 69 7.74 0.60 -13.02
CA TYR A 69 7.34 1.99 -12.78
C TYR A 69 7.49 2.44 -11.34
N LEU A 70 7.17 1.58 -10.36
CA LEU A 70 7.21 1.94 -8.93
C LEU A 70 8.51 1.50 -8.24
N GLY A 71 9.31 0.63 -8.85
CA GLY A 71 10.46 0.01 -8.20
C GLY A 71 10.06 -0.88 -7.01
N ALA A 72 8.82 -1.36 -6.98
CA ALA A 72 8.27 -2.14 -5.89
C ALA A 72 8.05 -3.59 -6.32
N SER A 73 8.81 -4.52 -5.74
CA SER A 73 8.69 -5.96 -6.00
C SER A 73 7.43 -6.58 -5.38
N LYS A 74 6.87 -5.94 -4.34
CA LYS A 74 5.76 -6.45 -3.55
C LYS A 74 4.90 -5.31 -3.03
N LEU A 75 3.64 -5.32 -3.43
CA LEU A 75 2.57 -4.47 -2.92
C LEU A 75 1.28 -5.28 -2.84
N VAL A 76 0.40 -4.92 -1.90
CA VAL A 76 -0.92 -5.54 -1.75
C VAL A 76 -1.97 -4.63 -2.40
N PRO A 77 -2.65 -5.05 -3.49
CA PRO A 77 -3.71 -4.24 -4.07
C PRO A 77 -4.91 -4.18 -3.13
N LEU A 78 -5.41 -2.97 -2.85
CA LEU A 78 -6.63 -2.75 -2.05
C LEU A 78 -7.90 -2.76 -2.92
N GLY A 79 -7.75 -2.33 -4.17
CA GLY A 79 -8.83 -2.19 -5.14
C GLY A 79 -9.26 -3.51 -5.77
N THR A 80 -9.49 -3.46 -7.08
CA THR A 80 -9.84 -4.64 -7.88
C THR A 80 -8.59 -5.41 -8.29
N LEU A 81 -8.69 -6.74 -8.36
CA LEU A 81 -7.60 -7.60 -8.85
C LEU A 81 -7.53 -7.66 -10.39
N TYR A 82 -8.42 -6.95 -11.08
CA TYR A 82 -8.50 -6.98 -12.53
C TYR A 82 -7.75 -5.82 -13.20
N ASN A 83 -7.31 -4.81 -12.44
CA ASN A 83 -6.54 -3.69 -12.97
C ASN A 83 -5.08 -4.09 -13.17
N LYS A 84 -4.72 -4.33 -14.44
CA LYS A 84 -3.39 -4.82 -14.84
C LYS A 84 -2.68 -3.90 -15.84
N GLY A 85 -3.17 -2.66 -15.98
CA GLY A 85 -2.58 -1.67 -16.88
C GLY A 85 -2.97 -1.82 -18.35
N ASP A 86 -4.03 -2.56 -18.68
CA ASP A 86 -4.45 -2.79 -20.07
C ASP A 86 -4.70 -1.49 -20.85
N GLY A 87 -5.34 -0.50 -20.22
CA GLY A 87 -5.53 0.82 -20.83
C GLY A 87 -4.24 1.61 -21.04
N ILE A 88 -3.26 1.45 -20.14
CA ILE A 88 -1.94 2.08 -20.27
C ILE A 88 -1.19 1.47 -21.46
N LYS A 89 -1.25 0.15 -21.63
CA LYS A 89 -0.69 -0.56 -22.78
C LYS A 89 -1.34 -0.06 -24.08
N MET A 90 -2.67 -0.07 -24.16
CA MET A 90 -3.41 0.43 -25.32
C MET A 90 -3.09 1.90 -25.65
N ALA A 91 -2.94 2.77 -24.64
CA ALA A 91 -2.57 4.17 -24.85
C ALA A 91 -1.16 4.31 -25.41
N THR A 92 -0.21 3.55 -24.86
CA THR A 92 1.20 3.56 -25.27
C THR A 92 1.37 3.03 -26.69
N GLU A 93 0.62 1.99 -27.08
CA GLU A 93 0.61 1.44 -28.45
C GLU A 93 0.31 2.50 -29.52
N VAL A 94 -0.51 3.51 -29.20
CA VAL A 94 -0.86 4.60 -30.13
C VAL A 94 -0.04 5.88 -29.90
N GLY A 95 1.05 5.79 -29.13
CA GLY A 95 2.01 6.86 -28.92
C GLY A 95 1.65 7.86 -27.83
N ALA A 96 0.78 7.51 -26.88
CA ALA A 96 0.49 8.39 -25.74
C ALA A 96 1.70 8.50 -24.80
N SER A 97 2.00 9.72 -24.35
CA SER A 97 2.98 9.95 -23.30
C SER A 97 2.42 9.54 -21.93
N LEU A 98 3.26 8.93 -21.10
CA LEU A 98 2.93 8.61 -19.72
C LEU A 98 3.54 9.66 -18.78
N TRP A 99 2.87 9.91 -17.65
CA TRP A 99 3.38 10.79 -16.61
C TRP A 99 2.97 10.27 -15.23
N HIS A 100 3.82 10.52 -14.23
CA HIS A 100 3.63 10.09 -12.83
C HIS A 100 3.44 8.58 -12.63
N MET A 101 3.97 7.76 -13.54
CA MET A 101 3.87 6.30 -13.43
C MET A 101 4.54 5.75 -12.17
N ASN A 102 5.49 6.49 -11.60
CA ASN A 102 6.17 6.16 -10.35
C ASN A 102 5.40 6.55 -9.07
N ASN A 103 4.14 6.98 -9.20
CA ASN A 103 3.35 7.44 -8.07
C ASN A 103 2.08 6.60 -7.90
N TYR A 104 1.74 6.30 -6.64
CA TYR A 104 0.50 5.61 -6.29
C TYR A 104 0.00 6.08 -4.93
N GLU A 105 -1.23 5.72 -4.60
CA GLU A 105 -1.81 5.98 -3.30
C GLU A 105 -1.50 4.81 -2.35
N SER A 106 -0.63 5.04 -1.37
CA SER A 106 -0.19 4.04 -0.38
C SER A 106 -1.09 3.96 0.85
N LEU A 107 -2.33 4.46 0.79
CA LEU A 107 -3.26 4.47 1.93
C LEU A 107 -3.25 3.18 2.76
N GLY A 108 -3.48 3.31 4.06
CA GLY A 108 -3.55 2.18 4.98
C GLY A 108 -3.08 2.56 6.38
N MET A 109 -2.76 1.53 7.18
CA MET A 109 -2.09 1.73 8.47
C MET A 109 -0.72 2.34 8.21
N LEU A 110 -0.28 3.28 9.04
CA LEU A 110 1.12 3.74 8.99
C LEU A 110 1.53 4.20 7.56
N HIS A 111 0.59 4.83 6.85
CA HIS A 111 0.76 5.50 5.54
C HIS A 111 1.13 4.59 4.36
N GLY A 112 1.08 3.27 4.54
CA GLY A 112 1.63 2.34 3.54
C GLY A 112 1.21 0.89 3.72
N LEU A 113 0.69 0.54 4.90
CA LEU A 113 0.64 -0.84 5.34
C LEU A 113 -0.76 -1.42 5.21
N ALA A 114 -0.78 -2.67 4.77
CA ALA A 114 -1.93 -3.55 4.78
C ALA A 114 -1.47 -4.91 5.32
N PHE A 115 -2.38 -5.64 5.96
CA PHE A 115 -2.08 -7.01 6.37
C PHE A 115 -1.73 -7.88 5.16
N THR A 116 -0.78 -8.78 5.37
CA THR A 116 -0.40 -9.77 4.37
C THR A 116 -1.62 -10.61 3.99
N VAL A 117 -1.79 -10.84 2.69
CA VAL A 117 -2.85 -11.68 2.13
C VAL A 117 -2.24 -12.71 1.18
N PRO A 118 -2.89 -13.88 0.99
CA PRO A 118 -2.44 -14.86 0.01
C PRO A 118 -2.38 -14.27 -1.41
N THR A 119 -1.48 -14.79 -2.25
CA THR A 119 -1.36 -14.38 -3.66
C THR A 119 -2.71 -14.42 -4.39
N GLY A 120 -3.03 -13.36 -5.12
CA GLY A 120 -4.30 -13.23 -5.83
C GLY A 120 -5.48 -12.89 -4.92
N LYS A 121 -5.23 -12.41 -3.69
CA LYS A 121 -6.23 -11.76 -2.84
C LYS A 121 -5.91 -10.28 -2.71
N ARG A 122 -6.95 -9.48 -2.50
CA ARG A 122 -6.80 -8.06 -2.20
C ARG A 122 -6.69 -7.84 -0.70
N GLY A 123 -5.96 -6.79 -0.32
CA GLY A 123 -5.92 -6.31 1.05
C GLY A 123 -7.23 -5.66 1.47
N LYS A 124 -7.30 -5.28 2.74
CA LYS A 124 -8.38 -4.45 3.28
C LYS A 124 -7.84 -3.06 3.55
N LEU A 125 -8.58 -2.06 3.09
CA LEU A 125 -8.30 -0.68 3.44
C LEU A 125 -8.70 -0.44 4.90
N ILE A 126 -7.75 -0.01 5.71
CA ILE A 126 -7.93 0.32 7.12
C ILE A 126 -7.59 1.80 7.29
N LEU A 127 -8.59 2.61 7.65
CA LEU A 127 -8.50 4.08 7.75
C LEU A 127 -8.72 4.60 9.17
N GLY A 128 -8.67 3.73 10.17
CA GLY A 128 -8.83 4.14 11.57
C GLY A 128 -7.60 4.89 12.08
N ASP A 129 -7.82 5.98 12.82
CA ASP A 129 -6.76 6.58 13.64
C ASP A 129 -6.59 5.73 14.90
N TRP A 130 -5.66 4.80 14.82
CA TRP A 130 -5.41 3.81 15.86
C TRP A 130 -4.18 4.21 16.66
N LYS A 131 -4.36 5.11 17.63
CA LYS A 131 -3.28 5.65 18.45
C LYS A 131 -2.30 4.60 18.97
N ALA A 132 -2.78 3.42 19.34
CA ALA A 132 -1.93 2.33 19.82
C ALA A 132 -0.85 1.87 18.79
N ILE A 133 -0.99 2.10 17.48
CA ILE A 133 0.03 1.68 16.50
C ILE A 133 1.25 2.62 16.46
N TYR A 134 1.15 3.78 17.10
CA TYR A 134 2.21 4.80 17.16
C TYR A 134 2.38 5.43 18.55
N ASP A 135 1.71 4.92 19.58
CA ASP A 135 1.79 5.42 20.96
C ASP A 135 2.18 4.30 21.93
N GLY A 136 3.36 4.45 22.53
CA GLY A 136 3.96 3.54 23.49
C GLY A 136 5.24 2.88 22.98
N SER A 137 5.48 1.67 23.45
CA SER A 137 6.61 0.79 23.09
C SER A 137 6.31 0.05 21.79
N VAL A 138 6.20 0.84 20.72
CA VAL A 138 5.92 0.38 19.36
C VAL A 138 6.72 1.19 18.36
N PHE A 139 7.28 0.52 17.36
CA PHE A 139 7.83 1.17 16.19
C PHE A 139 7.67 0.31 14.94
N LEU A 140 7.85 0.93 13.77
CA LEU A 140 7.84 0.22 12.51
C LEU A 140 9.27 -0.04 12.02
N ALA A 141 9.58 -1.30 11.74
CA ALA A 141 10.87 -1.73 11.23
C ALA A 141 10.76 -2.17 9.76
N GLY A 142 11.85 -1.98 9.01
CA GLY A 142 12.01 -2.58 7.69
C GLY A 142 12.49 -4.04 7.77
N ASP A 143 12.76 -4.64 6.61
CA ASP A 143 13.20 -6.04 6.50
C ASP A 143 14.48 -6.35 7.31
N ASP A 144 15.32 -5.35 7.62
CA ASP A 144 16.56 -5.54 8.39
C ASP A 144 16.40 -5.35 9.90
N GLY A 145 15.20 -4.99 10.38
CA GLY A 145 14.91 -4.74 11.79
C GLY A 145 15.12 -3.29 12.26
N THR A 146 15.49 -2.36 11.37
CA THR A 146 15.70 -0.94 11.71
C THR A 146 14.48 -0.07 11.39
N ARG A 147 14.29 1.00 12.17
CA ARG A 147 13.26 2.01 11.94
C ARG A 147 13.60 2.85 10.71
N TYR A 148 12.58 3.33 10.01
CA TYR A 148 12.79 4.09 8.77
C TYR A 148 11.92 5.35 8.62
N TYR A 149 10.97 5.62 9.51
CA TYR A 149 10.24 6.89 9.57
C TYR A 149 9.52 7.08 10.94
N PRO A 150 9.05 8.30 11.27
CA PRO A 150 8.33 8.55 12.52
C PRO A 150 6.88 8.05 12.48
N GLU A 151 6.52 7.12 13.38
CA GLU A 151 5.24 6.40 13.34
C GLU A 151 4.00 7.29 13.61
N ASP A 152 4.19 8.44 14.25
CA ASP A 152 3.14 9.44 14.55
C ASP A 152 2.92 10.46 13.42
N MET A 153 3.61 10.30 12.29
CA MET A 153 3.54 11.25 11.19
C MET A 153 2.14 11.33 10.59
N THR A 154 1.78 12.51 10.10
CA THR A 154 0.55 12.69 9.32
C THR A 154 0.82 12.45 7.84
N ASN A 155 -0.18 11.93 7.13
CA ASN A 155 -0.09 11.68 5.69
C ASN A 155 -1.17 12.44 4.91
N ARG A 156 -0.95 12.59 3.60
CA ARG A 156 -1.95 13.05 2.64
C ARG A 156 -2.22 11.95 1.62
N HIS A 157 -3.30 11.20 1.80
CA HIS A 157 -3.63 10.06 0.93
C HIS A 157 -2.44 9.07 0.82
N GLY A 158 -1.89 8.65 1.96
CA GLY A 158 -0.73 7.76 2.05
C GLY A 158 0.62 8.44 1.83
N HIS A 159 0.66 9.65 1.27
CA HIS A 159 1.93 10.34 1.03
C HIS A 159 2.46 10.97 2.31
N VAL A 160 3.76 10.85 2.52
CA VAL A 160 4.49 11.39 3.67
C VAL A 160 5.29 12.63 3.27
N TYR A 161 5.37 13.60 4.17
CA TYR A 161 6.11 14.83 3.91
C TYR A 161 7.61 14.60 3.97
N SER A 162 8.34 15.11 2.98
CA SER A 162 9.80 15.08 2.95
C SER A 162 10.31 16.34 2.28
N HIS A 163 10.86 17.26 3.09
CA HIS A 163 11.58 18.46 2.63
C HIS A 163 10.86 19.30 1.56
N GLY A 164 9.56 19.52 1.71
CA GLY A 164 8.75 20.32 0.79
C GLY A 164 7.94 19.52 -0.22
N TYR A 165 8.12 18.20 -0.27
CA TYR A 165 7.41 17.32 -1.18
C TYR A 165 6.60 16.25 -0.43
N TRP A 166 5.47 15.83 -0.99
CA TRP A 166 4.67 14.71 -0.49
C TRP A 166 4.96 13.50 -1.38
N LYS A 167 5.63 12.49 -0.82
CA LYS A 167 6.06 11.30 -1.57
C LYS A 167 5.39 10.05 -1.01
N VAL A 168 5.28 9.04 -1.85
CA VAL A 168 5.01 7.67 -1.38
C VAL A 168 6.11 7.28 -0.38
N PRO A 169 5.77 6.70 0.78
CA PRO A 169 6.77 6.21 1.73
C PRO A 169 7.63 5.11 1.09
N GLN A 170 8.80 4.88 1.69
CA GLN A 170 9.69 3.81 1.24
C GLN A 170 8.98 2.45 1.38
N ASN A 171 8.95 1.69 0.29
CA ASN A 171 8.41 0.34 0.30
C ASN A 171 9.42 -0.64 0.90
N ASN A 172 8.96 -1.50 1.80
CA ASN A 172 9.70 -2.66 2.33
C ASN A 172 8.97 -3.94 1.94
N HIS A 173 9.66 -5.06 1.80
CA HIS A 173 9.03 -6.32 1.40
C HIS A 173 8.19 -6.92 2.55
N HIS A 174 8.69 -6.79 3.77
CA HIS A 174 8.07 -7.20 5.03
C HIS A 174 8.29 -6.08 6.06
N PRO A 175 7.46 -5.03 6.04
CA PRO A 175 7.45 -4.07 7.14
C PRO A 175 6.90 -4.74 8.41
N HIS A 176 7.54 -4.50 9.55
CA HIS A 176 7.27 -5.17 10.82
C HIS A 176 6.88 -4.16 11.90
N ILE A 177 5.70 -4.27 12.49
CA ILE A 177 5.34 -3.47 13.67
C ILE A 177 5.90 -4.20 14.89
N ILE A 178 6.97 -3.67 15.48
CA ILE A 178 7.67 -4.26 16.63
C ILE A 178 7.15 -3.63 17.92
N PHE A 179 6.79 -4.46 18.90
CA PHE A 179 6.25 -4.01 20.18
C PHE A 179 6.49 -5.01 21.31
N ASP A 180 6.30 -4.60 22.57
CA ASP A 180 6.45 -5.46 23.75
C ASP A 180 5.11 -5.81 24.40
N LYS A 181 5.16 -6.52 25.54
CA LYS A 181 3.97 -7.00 26.24
C LYS A 181 3.02 -5.89 26.69
N LYS A 182 3.52 -4.77 27.23
CA LYS A 182 2.65 -3.66 27.64
C LYS A 182 1.90 -3.06 26.45
N GLN A 183 2.53 -3.03 25.27
CA GLN A 183 1.87 -2.58 24.06
C GLN A 183 0.91 -3.63 23.50
N TYR A 184 1.25 -4.92 23.58
CA TYR A 184 0.36 -6.02 23.23
C TYR A 184 -0.96 -5.92 24.01
N GLU A 185 -0.90 -5.61 25.31
CA GLU A 185 -2.10 -5.41 26.14
C GLU A 185 -2.95 -4.23 25.67
N LYS A 186 -2.34 -3.11 25.24
CA LYS A 186 -3.06 -2.00 24.58
C LYS A 186 -3.71 -2.45 23.27
N PHE A 187 -2.99 -3.25 22.46
CA PHE A 187 -3.56 -3.80 21.24
C PHE A 187 -4.69 -4.79 21.51
N ALA A 188 -4.67 -5.56 22.60
CA ALA A 188 -5.73 -6.52 22.91
C ALA A 188 -7.03 -5.86 23.42
N ASP A 189 -7.01 -4.57 23.75
CA ASP A 189 -8.16 -3.85 24.29
C ASP A 189 -9.25 -3.60 23.22
N LYS A 190 -10.38 -4.29 23.36
CA LYS A 190 -11.49 -4.31 22.41
C LYS A 190 -12.08 -2.94 22.06
N GLU A 191 -11.89 -1.91 22.88
CA GLU A 191 -12.41 -0.56 22.57
C GLU A 191 -11.51 0.21 21.58
N THR A 192 -10.24 -0.19 21.42
CA THR A 192 -9.23 0.57 20.64
C THR A 192 -8.56 -0.23 19.53
N SER A 193 -9.03 -1.45 19.26
CA SER A 193 -8.16 -2.52 18.76
C SER A 193 -8.42 -3.05 17.35
N ILE A 194 -7.31 -3.49 16.76
CA ILE A 194 -7.11 -4.16 15.46
C ILE A 194 -7.00 -5.69 15.64
N TYR A 195 -6.98 -6.13 16.89
CA TYR A 195 -6.61 -7.45 17.37
C TYR A 195 -7.49 -8.55 16.80
N PRO A 196 -8.83 -8.43 16.66
CA PRO A 196 -9.61 -9.48 16.04
C PRO A 196 -9.20 -9.79 14.60
N GLN A 197 -8.61 -8.82 13.88
CA GLN A 197 -8.14 -8.98 12.51
C GLN A 197 -6.67 -9.42 12.42
N ALA A 198 -5.88 -9.18 13.47
CA ALA A 198 -4.43 -9.31 13.50
C ALA A 198 -3.92 -10.45 14.40
N GLN A 199 -4.75 -10.97 15.32
CA GLN A 199 -4.31 -11.89 16.37
C GLN A 199 -3.59 -13.14 15.82
N ASP A 200 -4.09 -13.71 14.73
CA ASP A 200 -3.50 -14.90 14.10
C ASP A 200 -2.21 -14.59 13.31
N MET A 201 -1.85 -13.32 13.14
CA MET A 201 -0.65 -12.85 12.44
C MET A 201 0.48 -12.47 13.40
N ILE A 202 0.18 -12.29 14.69
CA ILE A 202 1.17 -11.86 15.68
C ILE A 202 2.22 -12.96 15.89
N ILE A 203 3.48 -12.58 15.76
CA ILE A 203 4.62 -13.43 16.12
C ILE A 203 5.12 -13.01 17.50
N GLU A 204 5.27 -13.96 18.42
CA GLU A 204 5.83 -13.72 19.76
C GLU A 204 7.20 -14.38 19.93
N ALA A 205 8.08 -13.78 20.73
CA ALA A 205 9.39 -14.33 21.09
C ALA A 205 9.85 -13.85 22.47
N ASN A 206 10.67 -14.64 23.17
CA ASN A 206 11.14 -14.30 24.52
C ASN A 206 12.37 -13.39 24.51
N THR A 207 12.98 -13.20 23.34
CA THR A 207 14.12 -12.30 23.15
C THR A 207 14.03 -11.62 21.79
N LEU A 208 14.68 -10.46 21.65
CA LEU A 208 14.80 -9.76 20.36
C LEU A 208 15.58 -10.58 19.32
N GLU A 209 16.56 -11.37 19.77
CA GLU A 209 17.31 -12.25 18.86
C GLU A 209 16.41 -13.34 18.27
N GLU A 210 15.56 -13.96 19.09
CA GLU A 210 14.56 -14.92 18.63
C GLU A 210 13.53 -14.25 17.71
N LEU A 211 13.06 -13.05 18.04
CA LEU A 211 12.10 -12.31 17.22
C LEU A 211 12.70 -12.02 15.83
N ALA A 212 13.90 -11.45 15.79
CA ALA A 212 14.59 -11.12 14.54
C ALA A 212 14.74 -12.35 13.63
N LYS A 213 15.15 -13.50 14.20
CA LYS A 213 15.26 -14.75 13.45
C LYS A 213 13.92 -15.23 12.88
N LYS A 214 12.82 -15.08 13.63
CA LYS A 214 11.47 -15.47 13.16
C LYS A 214 10.97 -14.62 12.00
N ILE A 215 11.27 -13.32 12.03
CA ILE A 215 10.80 -12.36 11.02
C ILE A 215 11.78 -12.18 9.85
N GLY A 216 12.99 -12.74 9.95
CA GLY A 216 14.03 -12.64 8.92
C GLY A 216 14.86 -11.35 8.99
N ALA A 217 14.75 -10.59 10.09
CA ALA A 217 15.54 -9.41 10.36
C ALA A 217 16.96 -9.76 10.85
N VAL A 218 17.83 -8.74 10.95
CA VAL A 218 19.18 -8.91 11.48
C VAL A 218 19.14 -8.75 13.01
N PRO A 219 19.49 -9.78 13.81
CA PRO A 219 19.37 -9.75 15.27
C PRO A 219 20.05 -8.57 15.93
N GLU A 220 21.29 -8.28 15.54
CA GLU A 220 22.11 -7.22 16.12
C GLU A 220 21.47 -5.85 15.84
N LYS A 221 20.97 -5.63 14.62
CA LYS A 221 20.31 -4.38 14.24
C LYS A 221 19.01 -4.16 14.99
N LEU A 222 18.19 -5.20 15.16
CA LEU A 222 16.94 -5.06 15.91
C LEU A 222 17.21 -4.74 17.39
N GLN A 223 18.22 -5.37 17.98
CA GLN A 223 18.64 -5.08 19.35
C GLN A 223 19.15 -3.66 19.52
N GLU A 224 20.03 -3.21 18.62
CA GLU A 224 20.52 -1.82 18.57
C GLU A 224 19.35 -0.83 18.40
N GLN A 225 18.41 -1.13 17.51
CA GLN A 225 17.27 -0.26 17.24
C GLN A 225 16.36 -0.09 18.46
N VAL A 226 16.09 -1.16 19.21
CA VAL A 226 15.31 -1.10 20.46
C VAL A 226 16.06 -0.30 21.52
N ALA A 227 17.38 -0.51 21.65
CA ALA A 227 18.21 0.25 22.59
C ALA A 227 18.20 1.76 22.28
N GLU A 228 18.33 2.13 21.02
CA GLU A 228 18.23 3.52 20.56
C GLU A 228 16.83 4.11 20.84
N PHE A 229 15.77 3.38 20.51
CA PHE A 229 14.40 3.82 20.77
C PHE A 229 14.17 4.10 22.27
N ASN A 230 14.64 3.20 23.14
CA ASN A 230 14.53 3.35 24.58
C ASN A 230 15.32 4.55 25.11
N PHE A 231 16.51 4.78 24.57
CA PHE A 231 17.31 5.96 24.87
C PHE A 231 16.57 7.24 24.47
N PHE A 232 16.02 7.30 23.25
CA PHE A 232 15.26 8.47 22.78
C PHE A 232 14.00 8.75 23.60
N ALA A 233 13.27 7.70 24.00
CA ALA A 233 12.11 7.81 24.86
C ALA A 233 12.48 8.37 26.25
N THR A 234 13.63 7.99 26.79
CA THR A 234 14.13 8.44 28.09
C THR A 234 14.63 9.89 28.04
N GLU A 235 15.36 10.26 26.99
CA GLU A 235 15.87 11.62 26.77
C GLU A 235 14.78 12.62 26.35
N GLY A 236 13.59 12.13 25.98
CA GLY A 236 12.49 12.97 25.52
C GLY A 236 12.74 13.58 24.15
N LYS A 237 13.48 12.89 23.28
CA LYS A 237 13.74 13.34 21.90
C LYS A 237 14.11 12.17 20.98
N ASP A 238 13.36 12.00 19.89
CA ASP A 238 13.76 11.13 18.78
C ASP A 238 14.77 11.86 17.88
N TYR A 239 16.04 11.47 17.99
CA TYR A 239 17.13 12.04 17.20
C TYR A 239 17.18 11.50 15.76
N ALA A 240 16.57 10.34 15.50
CA ALA A 240 16.60 9.71 14.19
C ALA A 240 15.47 10.21 13.30
N PHE A 241 14.24 10.27 13.83
CA PHE A 241 13.04 10.53 13.01
C PHE A 241 12.18 11.69 13.51
N HIS A 242 12.51 12.28 14.66
CA HIS A 242 11.75 13.39 15.24
C HIS A 242 10.27 13.07 15.53
N ARG A 243 9.96 11.79 15.83
CA ARG A 243 8.68 11.40 16.43
C ARG A 243 8.43 12.20 17.71
N ASN A 244 7.16 12.56 17.97
CA ASN A 244 6.80 13.23 19.20
C ASN A 244 7.15 12.36 20.41
N PRO A 245 8.06 12.80 21.31
CA PRO A 245 8.49 12.02 22.46
C PRO A 245 7.35 11.68 23.44
N GLU A 246 6.27 12.46 23.47
CA GLU A 246 5.08 12.15 24.29
C GLU A 246 4.38 10.87 23.86
N THR A 247 4.59 10.43 22.62
CA THR A 247 4.05 9.17 22.08
C THR A 247 4.99 7.99 22.28
N MET A 248 6.18 8.20 22.85
CA MET A 248 7.22 7.17 22.96
C MET A 248 7.31 6.66 24.40
N GLN A 249 7.34 5.34 24.55
CA GLN A 249 7.59 4.68 25.83
C GLN A 249 8.65 3.61 25.62
N ALA A 250 9.71 3.62 26.45
CA ALA A 250 10.76 2.62 26.36
C ALA A 250 10.19 1.20 26.48
N PHE A 251 10.68 0.27 25.68
CA PHE A 251 10.41 -1.16 25.74
C PHE A 251 10.87 -1.73 27.09
N ASP A 252 10.21 -2.79 27.55
CA ASP A 252 10.65 -3.50 28.75
C ASP A 252 12.03 -4.12 28.52
N ALA A 253 12.93 -4.03 29.51
CA ALA A 253 14.29 -4.56 29.39
C ALA A 253 14.34 -6.09 29.34
N GLU A 254 13.36 -6.73 29.97
CA GLU A 254 13.16 -8.18 29.97
C GLU A 254 11.69 -8.47 29.68
N GLY A 255 11.42 -9.49 28.88
CA GLY A 255 10.05 -9.91 28.58
C GLY A 255 9.85 -10.41 27.16
N THR A 256 8.58 -10.66 26.84
CA THR A 256 8.16 -11.12 25.51
C THR A 256 8.06 -9.92 24.56
N TYR A 257 8.59 -10.10 23.36
CA TYR A 257 8.51 -9.18 22.25
C TYR A 257 7.62 -9.75 21.16
N TYR A 258 7.00 -8.86 20.42
CA TYR A 258 5.98 -9.18 19.44
C TYR A 258 6.26 -8.45 18.12
N GLU A 259 5.81 -9.06 17.04
CA GLU A 259 5.73 -8.47 15.72
C GLU A 259 4.33 -8.68 15.12
N LEU A 260 3.91 -7.71 14.31
CA LEU A 260 2.71 -7.76 13.46
C LEU A 260 3.00 -7.21 12.05
#